data_AF-A0A1G2PVH3-F1
#
_entry.id   AF-A0A1G2PVH3-F1
#
_cell.length_a   1.000
_cell.length_b   1.000
_cell.length_c   1.000
_cell.angle_alpha   90.00
_cell.angle_beta   90.00
_cell.angle_gamma   90.00
#
_symmetry.space_group_name_H-M   'P 1'
#
loop_
_entity.id
_entity.type
_entity.pdbx_description
1 polymer ?
#
loop_
_entity_poly.entity_id
_entity_poly.type
_entity_poly.pdbx_seq_one_letter_code
_entity_poly.pdbx_strand_id
1 'polypeptide(L)'
;MILAQICRRYENELLQMKDWMFWFLMLWTFVILLMEWSEFLFALAVPHAMQAGYVVLLGGYIAHKEVLRWMGVAPRARKGELFVYIWWGTLLAMFIASYTNKNWNVPESMTMLAYEILAYFIITEISKAINIWKGLKSK
;
A
#
# COMPACT_ATOMS: atom_id res chain seq x y z
N MET A 1 -9.22 -22.70 29.67
CA MET A 1 -9.07 -23.38 28.36
C MET A 1 -9.87 -22.68 27.25
N ILE A 2 -11.10 -22.23 27.51
CA ILE A 2 -11.98 -21.54 26.54
C ILE A 2 -11.42 -20.18 26.05
N LEU A 3 -10.88 -19.35 26.96
CA LEU A 3 -10.39 -18.01 26.62
C LEU A 3 -9.23 -18.04 25.60
N ALA A 4 -8.27 -18.94 25.79
CA ALA A 4 -7.13 -19.10 24.89
C ALA A 4 -7.53 -19.57 23.48
N GLN A 5 -8.58 -20.37 23.36
CA GLN A 5 -9.13 -20.80 22.07
C GLN A 5 -9.81 -19.64 21.34
N ILE A 6 -10.55 -18.79 22.05
CA ILE A 6 -11.18 -17.58 21.50
C ILE A 6 -10.11 -16.61 21.00
N CYS A 7 -9.05 -16.36 21.79
CA CYS A 7 -7.96 -15.48 21.38
C CYS A 7 -7.26 -15.97 20.11
N ARG A 8 -6.94 -17.28 20.02
CA ARG A 8 -6.33 -17.86 18.79
C ARG A 8 -7.24 -17.76 17.57
N ARG A 9 -8.55 -17.96 17.75
CA ARG A 9 -9.51 -17.83 16.65
C ARG A 9 -9.56 -16.40 16.14
N TYR A 10 -9.66 -15.43 17.04
CA TYR A 10 -9.68 -14.01 16.69
C TYR A 10 -8.39 -13.58 15.99
N GLU A 11 -7.23 -14.03 16.47
CA GLU A 11 -5.94 -13.80 15.82
C GLU A 11 -5.92 -14.32 14.36
N ASN A 12 -6.41 -15.55 14.14
CA ASN A 12 -6.50 -16.13 12.80
C ASN A 12 -7.45 -15.34 11.89
N GLU A 13 -8.61 -14.92 12.40
CA GLU A 13 -9.58 -14.10 11.65
C GLU A 13 -8.96 -12.76 11.24
N LEU A 14 -8.25 -12.08 12.15
CA LEU A 14 -7.55 -10.82 11.87
C LEU A 14 -6.46 -10.97 10.80
N LEU A 15 -5.70 -12.06 10.86
CA LEU A 15 -4.66 -12.38 9.88
C LEU A 15 -5.24 -12.72 8.51
N GLN A 16 -6.36 -13.44 8.48
CA GLN A 16 -7.08 -13.77 7.24
C GLN A 16 -7.63 -12.50 6.58
N MET A 17 -8.28 -11.62 7.35
CA MET A 17 -8.77 -10.34 6.84
C MET A 17 -7.65 -9.51 6.20
N LYS A 18 -6.49 -9.41 6.87
CA LYS A 18 -5.31 -8.72 6.34
C LYS A 18 -4.86 -9.30 4.99
N ASP A 19 -4.88 -10.62 4.84
CA ASP A 19 -4.46 -11.29 3.60
C ASP A 19 -5.45 -11.07 2.44
N TRP A 20 -6.76 -11.09 2.71
CA TRP A 20 -7.79 -10.74 1.73
C TRP A 20 -7.69 -9.28 1.29
N MET A 21 -7.53 -8.36 2.25
CA MET A 21 -7.33 -6.93 1.95
C MET A 21 -6.10 -6.71 1.08
N PHE A 22 -4.99 -7.43 1.34
CA PHE A 22 -3.79 -7.32 0.52
C PHE A 22 -4.06 -7.70 -0.95
N TRP A 23 -4.71 -8.85 -1.18
CA TRP A 23 -4.98 -9.30 -2.55
C TRP A 23 -5.98 -8.40 -3.27
N PHE A 24 -7.00 -7.92 -2.56
CA PHE A 24 -7.94 -6.94 -3.08
C PHE A 24 -7.24 -5.63 -3.46
N LEU A 25 -6.34 -5.13 -2.62
CA LEU A 25 -5.52 -3.95 -2.92
C LEU A 25 -4.60 -4.17 -4.10
N MET A 26 -3.98 -5.35 -4.22
CA MET A 26 -3.14 -5.67 -5.39
C MET A 26 -3.95 -5.65 -6.69
N LEU A 27 -5.16 -6.21 -6.69
CA LEU A 27 -6.06 -6.15 -7.84
C LEU A 27 -6.41 -4.69 -8.16
N TRP A 28 -6.76 -3.89 -7.14
CA TRP A 28 -7.09 -2.49 -7.31
C TRP A 28 -5.90 -1.68 -7.84
N THR A 29 -4.70 -1.91 -7.32
CA THR A 29 -3.44 -1.32 -7.81
C THR A 29 -3.27 -1.63 -9.30
N PHE A 30 -3.46 -2.89 -9.72
CA PHE A 30 -3.35 -3.25 -11.12
C PHE A 30 -4.36 -2.51 -12.00
N VAL A 31 -5.61 -2.41 -11.57
CA VAL A 31 -6.66 -1.68 -12.30
C VAL A 31 -6.31 -0.19 -12.43
N ILE A 32 -5.90 0.48 -11.35
CA ILE A 32 -5.52 1.89 -11.44
C ILE A 32 -4.29 2.06 -12.34
N LEU A 33 -3.27 1.20 -12.25
CA LEU A 33 -2.11 1.32 -13.14
C LEU A 33 -2.51 1.22 -14.61
N LEU A 34 -3.43 0.32 -14.97
CA LEU A 34 -3.96 0.27 -16.33
C LEU A 34 -4.68 1.58 -16.72
N MET A 35 -5.44 2.16 -15.80
CA MET A 35 -6.11 3.45 -16.02
C MET A 35 -5.09 4.58 -16.20
N GLU A 36 -4.06 4.69 -15.35
CA GLU A 36 -3.00 5.69 -15.45
C GLU A 36 -2.19 5.53 -16.75
N TRP A 37 -1.91 4.29 -17.18
CA TRP A 37 -1.31 4.04 -18.49
C TRP A 37 -2.23 4.45 -19.63
N SER A 38 -3.54 4.25 -19.49
CA SER A 38 -4.52 4.66 -20.50
C SER A 38 -4.67 6.19 -20.56
N GLU A 39 -4.56 6.88 -19.43
CA GLU A 39 -4.51 8.34 -19.38
C GLU A 39 -3.24 8.85 -20.06
N PHE A 40 -2.09 8.25 -19.73
CA PHE A 40 -0.79 8.61 -20.30
C PHE A 40 -0.71 8.41 -21.83
N LEU A 41 -1.26 7.31 -22.36
CA LEU A 41 -1.16 6.95 -23.77
C LEU A 41 -2.30 7.49 -24.63
N PHE A 42 -3.51 7.60 -24.07
CA PHE A 42 -4.75 7.86 -24.81
C PHE A 42 -5.56 9.03 -24.26
N ALA A 43 -5.07 9.75 -23.24
CA ALA A 43 -5.77 10.86 -22.58
C ALA A 43 -7.16 10.47 -22.02
N LEU A 44 -7.31 9.21 -21.61
CA LEU A 44 -8.51 8.71 -20.92
C LEU A 44 -8.40 9.02 -19.43
N ALA A 45 -9.06 10.10 -18.99
CA ALA A 45 -8.98 10.58 -17.61
C ALA A 45 -9.41 9.52 -16.59
N VAL A 46 -8.59 9.30 -15.57
CA VAL A 46 -8.92 8.42 -14.44
C VAL A 46 -9.92 9.10 -13.51
N PRO A 47 -11.06 8.45 -13.16
CA PRO A 47 -12.02 9.03 -12.23
C PRO A 47 -11.42 9.27 -10.84
N HIS A 48 -11.47 10.50 -10.33
CA HIS A 48 -10.94 10.86 -9.01
C HIS A 48 -11.51 10.01 -7.86
N ALA A 49 -12.78 9.60 -7.94
CA ALA A 49 -13.40 8.74 -6.94
C ALA A 49 -12.71 7.35 -6.84
N MET A 50 -12.18 6.85 -7.95
CA MET A 50 -11.45 5.57 -8.00
C MET A 50 -10.12 5.66 -7.24
N GLN A 51 -9.42 6.80 -7.38
CA GLN A 51 -8.17 7.07 -6.69
C GLN A 51 -8.39 7.31 -5.20
N ALA A 52 -9.36 8.15 -4.84
CA ALA A 52 -9.72 8.40 -3.44
C ALA A 52 -10.11 7.10 -2.71
N GLY A 53 -10.91 6.24 -3.36
CA GLY A 53 -11.28 4.94 -2.81
C GLY A 53 -10.06 4.04 -2.54
N TYR A 54 -9.10 4.01 -3.48
CA TYR A 54 -7.86 3.26 -3.31
C TYR A 54 -7.03 3.75 -2.12
N VAL A 55 -6.85 5.07 -1.98
CA VAL A 55 -6.07 5.67 -0.89
C VAL A 55 -6.68 5.34 0.46
N VAL A 56 -8.00 5.46 0.60
CA VAL A 56 -8.72 5.10 1.83
C VAL A 56 -8.55 3.62 2.17
N LEU A 57 -8.70 2.73 1.18
CA LEU A 57 -8.51 1.28 1.38
C LEU A 57 -7.08 0.93 1.77
N LEU A 58 -6.09 1.57 1.12
CA LEU A 58 -4.67 1.36 1.42
C LEU A 58 -4.34 1.84 2.84
N GLY A 59 -4.83 3.02 3.22
CA GLY A 59 -4.71 3.55 4.57
C GLY A 59 -5.32 2.62 5.62
N GLY A 60 -6.52 2.07 5.36
CA GLY A 60 -7.17 1.10 6.23
C GLY A 60 -6.37 -0.21 6.39
N TYR A 61 -5.82 -0.73 5.30
CA TYR A 61 -4.94 -1.90 5.34
C TYR A 61 -3.67 -1.65 6.15
N ILE A 62 -3.05 -0.48 5.96
CA ILE A 62 -1.86 -0.09 6.72
C ILE A 62 -2.21 0.03 8.20
N ALA A 63 -3.27 0.74 8.56
CA ALA A 63 -3.71 0.90 9.94
C ALA A 63 -3.94 -0.47 10.61
N HIS A 64 -4.67 -1.38 9.96
CA HIS A 64 -4.89 -2.75 10.46
C HIS A 64 -3.58 -3.50 10.68
N LYS A 65 -2.65 -3.43 9.73
CA LYS A 65 -1.32 -4.05 9.82
C LYS A 65 -0.47 -3.45 10.94
N GLU A 66 -0.52 -2.14 11.15
CA GLU A 66 0.18 -1.46 12.24
C GLU A 66 -0.38 -1.92 13.60
N VAL A 67 -1.71 -1.93 13.76
CA VAL A 67 -2.37 -2.39 14.99
C VAL A 67 -1.95 -3.81 15.35
N LEU A 68 -1.95 -4.74 14.39
CA LEU A 68 -1.48 -6.11 14.62
C LEU A 68 -0.03 -6.17 15.12
N ARG A 69 0.86 -5.36 14.57
CA ARG A 69 2.27 -5.29 14.99
C ARG A 69 2.41 -4.81 16.44
N TRP A 70 1.68 -3.76 16.78
CA TRP A 70 1.73 -3.18 18.13
C TRP A 70 1.09 -4.10 19.18
N MET A 71 0.16 -4.97 18.79
CA MET A 71 -0.40 -6.02 19.65
C MET A 71 0.49 -7.27 19.78
N GLY A 72 1.66 -7.32 19.12
CA GLY A 72 2.57 -8.46 19.19
C GLY A 72 2.13 -9.68 18.37
N VAL A 73 1.06 -9.56 17.58
CA VAL A 73 0.65 -10.59 16.61
C VAL A 73 1.58 -10.46 15.42
N ALA A 74 2.62 -11.29 15.35
CA ALA A 74 3.63 -11.26 14.28
C ALA A 74 3.02 -11.76 12.97
N PRO A 75 2.55 -10.87 12.05
CA PRO A 75 1.91 -11.32 10.84
C PRO A 75 3.00 -11.85 9.89
N ARG A 76 2.66 -12.82 9.04
CA ARG A 76 3.53 -13.18 7.91
C ARG A 76 3.95 -11.91 7.17
N ALA A 77 5.26 -11.69 7.07
CA ALA A 77 5.85 -10.48 6.50
C ALA A 77 5.60 -10.41 4.98
N ARG A 78 4.43 -9.89 4.57
CA ARG A 78 4.25 -9.41 3.20
C ARG A 78 4.94 -8.04 3.08
N LYS A 79 5.90 -7.95 2.16
CA LYS A 79 6.74 -6.77 1.97
C LYS A 79 5.90 -5.62 1.40
N GLY A 80 5.65 -4.60 2.22
CA GLY A 80 4.96 -3.37 1.78
C GLY A 80 5.75 -2.62 0.71
N GLU A 81 7.06 -2.84 0.66
CA GLU A 81 7.99 -2.40 -0.39
C GLU A 81 7.50 -2.73 -1.79
N LEU A 82 6.73 -3.82 -1.96
CA LEU A 82 6.20 -4.22 -3.26
C LEU A 82 5.35 -3.11 -3.89
N PHE A 83 4.46 -2.46 -3.12
CA PHE A 83 3.66 -1.35 -3.62
C PHE A 83 4.55 -0.19 -4.04
N VAL A 84 5.55 0.16 -3.24
CA VAL A 84 6.50 1.23 -3.57
C VAL A 84 7.20 0.93 -4.90
N TYR A 85 7.75 -0.27 -5.08
CA TYR A 85 8.46 -0.63 -6.31
C TYR A 85 7.56 -0.63 -7.54
N ILE A 86 6.33 -1.12 -7.43
CA ILE A 86 5.36 -1.11 -8.53
C ILE A 86 5.05 0.33 -8.95
N TRP A 87 4.69 1.19 -7.99
CA TRP A 87 4.28 2.55 -8.27
C TRP A 87 5.43 3.43 -8.75
N TRP A 88 6.57 3.40 -8.05
CA TRP A 88 7.75 4.17 -8.45
C TRP A 88 8.40 3.64 -9.73
N GLY A 89 8.40 2.33 -9.94
CA GLY A 89 8.87 1.74 -11.19
C GLY A 89 8.02 2.17 -12.38
N THR A 90 6.69 2.20 -12.22
CA THR A 90 5.78 2.68 -13.26
C THR A 90 5.94 4.17 -13.50
N LEU A 91 6.04 4.98 -12.44
CA LEU A 91 6.26 6.42 -12.55
C LEU A 91 7.57 6.73 -13.29
N LEU A 92 8.64 6.02 -12.96
CA LEU A 92 9.93 6.15 -13.64
C LEU A 92 9.81 5.80 -15.13
N ALA A 93 9.09 4.72 -15.47
CA ALA A 93 8.85 4.34 -16.85
C ALA A 93 8.10 5.43 -17.63
N MET A 94 7.07 6.03 -17.03
CA MET A 94 6.31 7.14 -17.64
C MET A 94 7.17 8.40 -17.81
N PHE A 95 8.04 8.73 -16.84
CA PHE A 95 8.97 9.85 -16.99
C PHE A 95 9.98 9.63 -18.12
N ILE A 96 10.56 8.43 -18.23
CA ILE A 96 11.46 8.09 -19.34
C ILE A 96 10.72 8.20 -20.68
N ALA A 97 9.51 7.67 -20.76
CA ALA A 97 8.68 7.74 -21.96
C ALA A 97 8.34 9.20 -22.34
N SER A 98 7.93 10.01 -21.37
CA SER A 98 7.65 11.45 -21.53
C SER A 98 8.89 12.24 -21.99
N TYR A 99 10.07 11.93 -21.44
CA TYR A 99 11.32 12.54 -21.89
C TYR A 99 11.62 12.26 -23.36
N THR A 100 11.32 11.05 -23.84
CA THR A 100 11.52 10.67 -25.25
C THR A 100 10.44 11.20 -26.20
N ASN A 101 9.25 11.51 -25.69
CA ASN A 101 8.11 11.92 -26.51
C ASN A 101 7.43 13.18 -25.93
N LYS A 102 7.66 14.33 -26.58
CA LYS A 102 7.17 15.65 -26.14
C LYS A 102 5.65 15.76 -26.00
N ASN A 103 4.89 14.86 -26.62
CA ASN A 103 3.43 14.88 -26.55
C ASN A 103 2.88 14.06 -25.37
N TRP A 104 3.73 13.33 -24.65
CA TRP A 104 3.33 12.52 -23.51
C TRP A 104 3.64 13.25 -22.22
N ASN A 105 2.63 13.50 -21.41
CA ASN A 105 2.77 14.11 -20.10
C ASN A 105 2.31 13.10 -19.04
N VAL A 106 3.13 12.96 -17.99
CA VAL A 106 2.78 12.08 -16.88
C VAL A 106 1.56 12.66 -16.14
N PRO A 107 0.49 11.88 -15.91
CA PRO A 107 -0.67 12.35 -15.17
C PRO A 107 -0.31 12.84 -13.77
N GLU A 108 -0.95 13.92 -13.32
CA GLU A 108 -0.76 14.45 -11.96
C GLU A 108 -1.27 13.46 -10.90
N SER A 109 -2.32 12.70 -11.21
CA SER A 109 -2.80 11.61 -10.38
C SER A 109 -1.74 10.55 -10.10
N MET A 110 -1.00 10.16 -11.14
CA MET A 110 0.07 9.18 -11.03
C MET A 110 1.18 9.66 -10.08
N THR A 111 1.58 10.94 -10.18
CA THR A 111 2.62 11.51 -9.30
C THR A 111 2.13 11.62 -7.87
N MET A 112 0.91 12.11 -7.65
CA MET A 112 0.29 12.21 -6.32
C MET A 112 0.20 10.85 -5.64
N LEU A 113 -0.34 9.83 -6.33
CA LEU A 113 -0.47 8.48 -5.76
C LEU A 113 0.89 7.86 -5.42
N ALA A 114 1.90 8.02 -6.29
CA ALA A 114 3.24 7.51 -6.00
C ALA A 114 3.86 8.17 -4.75
N TYR A 115 3.62 9.47 -4.54
CA TYR A 115 4.09 10.19 -3.38
C TYR A 115 3.36 9.79 -2.10
N GLU A 116 2.03 9.63 -2.15
CA GLU A 116 1.25 9.15 -1.00
C GLU A 116 1.69 7.74 -0.58
N ILE A 117 1.93 6.85 -1.54
CA ILE A 117 2.39 5.48 -1.26
C ILE A 117 3.78 5.48 -0.63
N LEU A 118 4.68 6.35 -1.08
CA LEU A 118 5.98 6.53 -0.43
C LEU A 118 5.82 7.07 0.99
N ALA A 119 4.96 8.07 1.19
CA ALA A 119 4.70 8.65 2.50
C ALA A 119 4.17 7.59 3.47
N TYR A 120 3.19 6.80 3.05
CA TYR A 120 2.69 5.67 3.81
C TYR A 120 3.79 4.66 4.15
N PHE A 121 4.63 4.30 3.18
CA PHE A 121 5.75 3.39 3.43
C PHE A 121 6.70 3.94 4.51
N ILE A 122 7.12 5.20 4.39
CA ILE A 122 8.00 5.87 5.36
C ILE A 122 7.37 5.86 6.76
N ILE A 123 6.09 6.21 6.88
CA ILE A 123 5.37 6.19 8.17
C ILE A 123 5.41 4.78 8.77
N THR A 124 5.20 3.73 7.97
CA THR A 124 5.28 2.35 8.46
C THR A 124 6.69 1.95 8.88
N GLU A 125 7.75 2.38 8.17
CA GLU A 125 9.14 2.10 8.56
C GLU A 125 9.51 2.80 9.88
N ILE A 126 9.09 4.05 10.06
CA ILE A 126 9.25 4.77 11.32
C ILE A 126 8.54 4.03 12.45
N SER A 127 7.29 3.61 12.23
CA SER A 127 6.51 2.84 13.22
C SER A 127 7.22 1.53 13.62
N LYS A 128 7.81 0.80 12.67
CA LYS A 128 8.61 -0.40 12.96
C LYS A 128 9.82 -0.07 13.81
N ALA A 129 10.58 0.97 13.44
CA ALA A 129 11.78 1.38 14.17
C ALA A 129 11.45 1.72 15.63
N ILE A 130 10.35 2.45 15.87
CA ILE A 130 9.89 2.79 17.23
C ILE A 130 9.48 1.53 18.01
N ASN A 131 8.75 0.61 17.37
CA ASN A 131 8.32 -0.63 18.02
C ASN A 131 9.52 -1.48 18.47
N ILE A 132 10.53 -1.64 17.61
CA ILE A 132 11.78 -2.36 17.92
C ILE A 132 12.53 -1.67 19.07
N TRP A 133 12.67 -0.34 19.02
CA TRP A 133 13.35 0.42 20.07
C TRP A 133 12.70 0.25 21.45
N LYS A 134 11.36 0.25 21.53
CA LYS A 134 10.64 -0.04 22.77
C LYS A 134 10.87 -1.46 23.27
N GLY A 135 10.89 -2.44 22.37
CA GLY A 135 11.17 -3.84 22.70
C GLY A 135 12.57 -4.06 23.29
N LEU A 136 13.57 -3.30 22.82
CA LEU A 136 14.94 -3.33 23.37
C LEU A 136 15.03 -2.71 24.77
N LYS A 137 14.31 -1.60 25.02
CA LYS A 137 14.35 -0.91 26.32
C LYS A 137 13.59 -1.66 27.44
N SER A 138 12.68 -2.55 27.07
CA SER A 138 11.88 -3.35 28.01
C SER A 138 12.55 -4.66 28.45
N LYS A 139 13.71 -5.00 27.88
CA LYS A 139 14.56 -6.15 28.27
C LYS A 139 15.69 -5.68 29.15
#